data_AF-A0A743Z9S3-F1
#
_entry.id   AF-A0A743Z9S3-F1
#
_cell.length_a   1.000
_cell.length_b   1.000
_cell.length_c   1.000
_cell.angle_alpha   90.00
_cell.angle_beta   90.00
_cell.angle_gamma   90.00
#
_symmetry.space_group_name_H-M   'P 1'
#
loop_
_entity.id
_entity.type
_entity.pdbx_description
1 polymer ?
#
loop_
_entity_poly.entity_id
_entity_poly.type
_entity_poly.pdbx_seq_one_letter_code
_entity_poly.pdbx_strand_id
1 'polypeptide(L)'
;MKRERRITGPDSGFAMMSVAVALLIVMMIATMASGYMSDYLKSRQWQLMAAQTNRFTQAVESYAGRYYTNAMASATTTRPVTITAQMLKNTGFLPAGFRETNSNGQQLKALLIRNAQHAEVLQGLVITTGGQPLPYKALRQISLDISVGLGGYIRDGRTATGAMNSWTVPLASFGTSGGNGHIAVLLSPETLTGAREDSDRLYRFQVNGRPELNKMHTSIDMGGNDLNSIGVVNGKYGNFDVSVVSNGPVTAGGDIRSTGGWIISRHGRGWMDETHGGGFYMTDNEWILSLNNKSIYTGGQLKGGSVRSDSDLSAGGVLKLDKTSYAGTWCPETGAISHDSSGGILSCQSGRWKSSDIRDTRTAWGNTACYPSPQESTAFCPAGTQVTGCGYVLQSFWGGTNAPDSFYPLANGTGCSLSVGGAPQACFKVWAACR
;
A
#
# COMPACT_ATOMS: atom_id res chain seq x y z
N MET A 1 23.36 -4.43 -125.32
CA MET A 1 22.75 -5.36 -124.33
C MET A 1 21.49 -4.70 -123.77
N LYS A 2 20.40 -5.50 -123.73
CA LYS A 2 18.99 -5.29 -123.34
C LYS A 2 18.48 -3.89 -122.91
N ARG A 3 17.50 -3.38 -123.68
CA ARG A 3 16.50 -2.36 -123.32
C ARG A 3 15.59 -2.84 -122.19
N GLU A 4 15.40 -2.03 -121.16
CA GLU A 4 14.29 -2.18 -120.22
C GLU A 4 12.96 -1.76 -120.89
N ARG A 5 11.96 -2.64 -120.82
CA ARG A 5 10.56 -2.33 -121.18
C ARG A 5 9.85 -1.92 -119.89
N ARG A 6 9.51 -0.63 -119.77
CA ARG A 6 8.59 -0.14 -118.73
C ARG A 6 7.16 -0.48 -119.18
N ILE A 7 6.50 -1.38 -118.46
CA ILE A 7 5.07 -1.66 -118.61
C ILE A 7 4.33 -0.71 -117.67
N THR A 8 3.56 0.23 -118.22
CA THR A 8 2.57 1.03 -117.47
C THR A 8 1.20 0.43 -117.73
N GLY A 9 0.67 -0.32 -116.76
CA GLY A 9 -0.75 -0.65 -116.65
C GLY A 9 -1.42 0.29 -115.64
N PRO A 10 -2.70 0.66 -115.81
CA PRO A 10 -3.38 1.56 -114.88
C PRO A 10 -3.86 0.78 -113.64
N ASP A 11 -3.13 0.89 -112.53
CA ASP A 11 -3.53 0.38 -111.22
C ASP A 11 -4.47 1.37 -110.49
N SER A 12 -5.61 1.70 -111.09
CA SER A 12 -6.61 2.60 -110.48
C SER A 12 -7.78 1.86 -109.82
N GLY A 13 -7.83 0.52 -109.89
CA GLY A 13 -8.90 -0.31 -109.29
C GLY A 13 -8.59 -0.92 -107.92
N PHE A 14 -7.35 -1.35 -107.66
CA PHE A 14 -6.99 -2.07 -106.42
C PHE A 14 -6.64 -1.15 -105.24
N ALA A 15 -6.14 0.07 -105.51
CA ALA A 15 -5.80 1.04 -104.45
C ALA A 15 -7.04 1.64 -103.76
N MET A 16 -8.10 1.92 -104.53
CA MET A 16 -9.37 2.43 -103.96
C MET A 16 -10.08 1.37 -103.09
N MET A 17 -10.04 0.10 -103.52
CA MET A 17 -10.67 -1.00 -102.77
C MET A 17 -9.90 -1.35 -101.49
N SER A 18 -8.56 -1.34 -101.53
CA SER A 18 -7.73 -1.60 -100.35
C SER A 18 -7.79 -0.48 -99.31
N VAL A 19 -7.86 0.79 -99.74
CA VAL A 19 -8.06 1.94 -98.84
C VAL A 19 -9.45 1.92 -98.21
N ALA A 20 -10.50 1.57 -98.95
CA ALA A 20 -11.85 1.43 -98.41
C ALA A 20 -11.94 0.32 -97.35
N VAL A 21 -11.33 -0.85 -97.61
CA VAL A 21 -11.29 -1.96 -96.64
C VAL A 21 -10.46 -1.60 -95.40
N ALA A 22 -9.32 -0.92 -95.56
CA ALA A 22 -8.51 -0.47 -94.44
C ALA A 22 -9.24 0.56 -93.56
N LEU A 23 -9.98 1.50 -94.16
CA LEU A 23 -10.82 2.45 -93.43
C LEU A 23 -11.97 1.75 -92.69
N LEU A 24 -12.59 0.74 -93.29
CA LEU A 24 -13.62 -0.07 -92.61
C LEU A 24 -13.06 -0.82 -91.41
N ILE A 25 -11.85 -1.39 -91.52
CA ILE A 25 -11.16 -2.06 -90.40
C ILE A 25 -10.82 -1.05 -89.30
N VAL A 26 -10.32 0.13 -89.64
CA VAL A 26 -10.02 1.18 -88.64
C VAL A 26 -11.29 1.68 -87.96
N MET A 27 -12.41 1.85 -88.68
CA MET A 27 -13.71 2.18 -88.08
C MET A 27 -14.22 1.08 -87.15
N MET A 28 -14.03 -0.20 -87.52
CA MET A 28 -14.33 -1.34 -86.63
C MET A 28 -13.45 -1.34 -85.37
N ILE A 29 -12.14 -1.07 -85.50
CA ILE A 29 -11.24 -0.97 -84.34
C ILE A 29 -11.61 0.23 -83.47
N ALA A 30 -11.96 1.38 -84.07
CA ALA A 30 -12.35 2.59 -83.34
C ALA A 30 -13.67 2.39 -82.56
N THR A 31 -14.65 1.68 -83.14
CA THR A 31 -15.90 1.32 -82.45
C THR A 31 -15.68 0.28 -81.35
N MET A 32 -14.79 -0.69 -81.56
CA MET A 32 -14.41 -1.66 -80.53
C MET A 32 -13.60 -1.00 -79.40
N ALA A 33 -12.71 -0.07 -79.73
CA ALA A 33 -11.91 0.70 -78.79
C ALA A 33 -12.78 1.67 -77.97
N SER A 34 -13.79 2.31 -78.57
CA SER A 34 -14.74 3.16 -77.82
C SER A 34 -15.62 2.34 -76.87
N GLY A 35 -16.07 1.15 -77.28
CA GLY A 35 -16.75 0.20 -76.41
C GLY A 35 -15.87 -0.26 -75.24
N TYR A 36 -14.62 -0.62 -75.50
CA TYR A 36 -13.64 -1.01 -74.48
C TYR A 36 -13.32 0.15 -73.52
N MET A 37 -13.11 1.36 -74.05
CA MET A 37 -12.83 2.55 -73.24
C MET A 37 -14.04 2.94 -72.38
N SER A 38 -15.26 2.83 -72.90
CA SER A 38 -16.50 3.06 -72.14
C SER A 38 -16.64 2.06 -70.99
N ASP A 39 -16.38 0.77 -71.24
CA ASP A 39 -16.40 -0.27 -70.22
C ASP A 39 -15.28 -0.10 -69.19
N TYR A 40 -14.09 0.33 -69.62
CA TYR A 40 -12.97 0.66 -68.74
C TYR A 40 -13.30 1.84 -67.82
N LEU A 41 -13.82 2.94 -68.36
CA LEU A 41 -14.24 4.11 -67.56
C LEU A 41 -15.34 3.74 -66.55
N LYS A 42 -16.33 2.92 -66.95
CA LYS A 42 -17.35 2.39 -66.04
C LYS A 42 -16.74 1.54 -64.93
N SER A 43 -15.77 0.67 -65.24
CA SER A 43 -15.08 -0.13 -64.23
C SER A 43 -14.34 0.73 -63.21
N ARG A 44 -13.68 1.81 -63.65
CA ARG A 44 -13.03 2.79 -62.75
C ARG A 44 -14.04 3.51 -61.87
N GLN A 45 -15.18 3.90 -62.41
CA GLN A 45 -16.26 4.50 -61.63
C GLN A 45 -16.77 3.53 -60.55
N TRP A 46 -16.89 2.24 -60.85
CA TRP A 46 -17.29 1.21 -59.90
C TRP A 46 -16.24 0.97 -58.81
N GLN A 47 -14.94 0.97 -59.15
CA GLN A 47 -13.86 0.93 -58.16
C GLN A 47 -13.92 2.12 -57.18
N LEU A 48 -14.24 3.32 -57.68
CA LEU A 48 -14.43 4.49 -56.82
C LEU A 48 -15.65 4.34 -55.90
N MET A 49 -16.75 3.73 -56.38
CA MET A 49 -17.90 3.41 -55.53
C MET A 49 -17.53 2.39 -54.43
N ALA A 50 -16.75 1.36 -54.76
CA ALA A 50 -16.25 0.39 -53.80
C ALA A 50 -15.36 1.08 -52.75
N ALA A 51 -14.42 1.92 -53.18
CA ALA A 51 -13.56 2.69 -52.26
C ALA A 51 -14.34 3.65 -51.37
N GLN A 52 -15.38 4.33 -51.89
CA GLN A 52 -16.28 5.16 -51.09
C GLN A 52 -17.04 4.32 -50.06
N THR A 53 -17.53 3.14 -50.46
CA THR A 53 -18.21 2.20 -49.58
C THR A 53 -17.27 1.70 -48.50
N ASN A 54 -16.03 1.30 -48.83
CA ASN A 54 -15.01 0.89 -47.86
C ASN A 54 -14.75 1.96 -46.80
N ARG A 55 -14.62 3.24 -47.20
CA ARG A 55 -14.44 4.36 -46.25
C ARG A 55 -15.64 4.54 -45.33
N PHE A 56 -16.86 4.42 -45.87
CA PHE A 56 -18.07 4.48 -45.06
C PHE A 56 -18.14 3.29 -44.09
N THR A 57 -17.90 2.07 -44.57
CA THR A 57 -17.91 0.85 -43.77
C THR A 57 -16.89 0.92 -42.63
N GLN A 58 -15.66 1.38 -42.90
CA GLN A 58 -14.63 1.57 -41.87
C GLN A 58 -15.05 2.56 -40.79
N ALA A 59 -15.71 3.66 -41.18
CA ALA A 59 -16.26 4.63 -40.25
C ALA A 59 -17.42 4.05 -39.42
N VAL A 60 -18.24 3.19 -40.02
CA VAL A 60 -19.29 2.44 -39.31
C VAL A 60 -18.69 1.47 -38.30
N GLU A 61 -17.65 0.71 -38.64
CA GLU A 61 -16.94 -0.17 -37.70
C GLU A 61 -16.39 0.62 -36.50
N SER A 62 -15.74 1.75 -36.77
CA SER A 62 -15.19 2.63 -35.72
C SER A 62 -16.29 3.21 -34.82
N TYR A 63 -17.41 3.64 -35.41
CA TYR A 63 -18.57 4.12 -34.67
C TYR A 63 -19.20 3.01 -33.82
N ALA A 64 -19.40 1.83 -34.41
CA ALA A 64 -20.00 0.68 -33.75
C ALA A 64 -19.13 0.19 -32.59
N GLY A 65 -17.80 0.21 -32.74
CA GLY A 65 -16.86 -0.07 -31.65
C GLY A 65 -16.97 0.92 -30.50
N ARG A 66 -16.97 2.22 -30.78
CA ARG A 66 -17.07 3.28 -29.74
C ARG A 66 -18.42 3.28 -29.01
N TYR A 67 -19.51 3.09 -29.73
CA TYR A 67 -20.88 3.18 -29.19
C TYR A 67 -21.54 1.79 -29.07
N TYR A 68 -20.74 0.74 -28.91
CA TYR A 68 -21.20 -0.65 -28.95
C TYR A 68 -22.29 -0.93 -27.91
N THR A 69 -22.10 -0.46 -26.67
CA THR A 69 -23.06 -0.65 -25.58
C THR A 69 -24.38 0.06 -25.84
N ASN A 70 -24.35 1.29 -26.35
CA ASN A 70 -25.55 2.05 -26.74
C ASN A 70 -26.30 1.38 -27.89
N ALA A 71 -25.56 0.89 -28.90
CA ALA A 71 -26.13 0.17 -30.04
C ALA A 71 -26.76 -1.16 -29.58
N MET A 72 -26.08 -1.91 -28.71
CA MET A 72 -26.58 -3.15 -28.13
C MET A 72 -27.87 -2.95 -27.33
N ALA A 73 -27.95 -1.87 -26.53
CA ALA A 73 -29.15 -1.55 -25.76
C ALA A 73 -30.35 -1.17 -26.65
N SER A 74 -30.10 -0.57 -27.82
CA SER A 74 -31.14 -0.02 -28.70
C SER A 74 -31.61 -1.01 -29.77
N ALA A 75 -30.71 -1.86 -30.27
CA ALA A 75 -30.97 -2.84 -31.31
C ALA A 75 -31.66 -4.10 -30.76
N THR A 76 -32.47 -4.73 -31.60
CA THR A 76 -33.01 -6.08 -31.38
C THR A 76 -32.63 -6.99 -32.54
N THR A 77 -33.06 -8.25 -32.54
CA THR A 77 -32.80 -9.19 -33.66
C THR A 77 -33.54 -8.83 -34.95
N THR A 78 -34.52 -7.92 -34.91
CA THR A 78 -35.31 -7.51 -36.09
C THR A 78 -35.46 -5.99 -36.24
N ARG A 79 -35.14 -5.21 -35.19
CA ARG A 79 -35.20 -3.74 -35.20
C ARG A 79 -33.78 -3.16 -35.16
N PRO A 80 -33.29 -2.59 -36.28
CA PRO A 80 -31.92 -2.09 -36.35
C PRO A 80 -31.73 -0.73 -35.68
N VAL A 81 -30.51 -0.45 -35.24
CA VAL A 81 -29.99 0.90 -35.06
C VAL A 81 -29.45 1.36 -36.42
N THR A 82 -29.98 2.49 -36.92
CA THR A 82 -29.56 3.04 -38.22
C THR A 82 -28.46 4.07 -38.03
N ILE A 83 -27.33 3.87 -38.72
CA ILE A 83 -26.19 4.79 -38.75
C ILE A 83 -26.16 5.47 -40.11
N THR A 84 -26.21 6.81 -40.12
CA THR A 84 -26.19 7.63 -41.33
C THR A 84 -24.83 8.28 -41.55
N ALA A 85 -24.52 8.68 -42.79
CA ALA A 85 -23.32 9.43 -43.09
C ALA A 85 -23.23 10.74 -42.27
N GLN A 86 -24.36 11.42 -42.07
CA GLN A 86 -24.41 12.63 -41.24
C GLN A 86 -24.06 12.36 -39.78
N MET A 87 -24.53 11.24 -39.20
CA MET A 87 -24.16 10.84 -37.84
C MET A 87 -22.64 10.65 -37.72
N LEU A 88 -22.04 9.92 -38.67
CA LEU A 88 -20.60 9.68 -38.70
C LEU A 88 -19.80 10.97 -38.86
N LYS A 89 -20.26 11.93 -39.68
CA LYS A 89 -19.68 13.27 -39.79
C LYS A 89 -19.74 14.04 -38.48
N ASN A 90 -20.91 14.08 -37.84
CA ASN A 90 -21.11 14.81 -36.58
C ASN A 90 -20.23 14.24 -35.44
N THR A 91 -19.94 12.95 -35.47
CA THR A 91 -19.05 12.27 -34.51
C THR A 91 -17.57 12.26 -34.90
N GLY A 92 -17.21 12.79 -36.07
CA GLY A 92 -15.83 12.86 -36.55
C GLY A 92 -15.26 11.58 -37.18
N PHE A 93 -16.05 10.51 -37.33
CA PHE A 93 -15.61 9.28 -38.02
C PHE A 93 -15.60 9.42 -39.54
N LEU A 94 -16.32 10.39 -40.09
CA LEU A 94 -16.21 10.81 -41.49
C LEU A 94 -15.87 12.31 -41.57
N PRO A 95 -15.06 12.73 -42.56
CA PRO A 95 -14.80 14.14 -42.79
C PRO A 95 -16.09 14.86 -43.25
N ALA A 96 -16.23 16.14 -42.89
CA ALA A 96 -17.41 16.94 -43.24
C ALA A 96 -17.71 16.93 -44.77
N GLY A 97 -16.66 16.90 -45.59
CA GLY A 97 -16.76 16.85 -47.06
C GLY A 97 -17.11 15.47 -47.66
N PHE A 98 -17.33 14.43 -46.85
CA PHE A 98 -17.70 13.11 -47.36
C PHE A 98 -19.05 13.18 -48.10
N ARG A 99 -19.09 12.70 -49.35
CA ARG A 99 -20.33 12.62 -50.13
C ARG A 99 -21.14 11.40 -49.70
N GLU A 100 -22.40 11.62 -49.35
CA GLU A 100 -23.29 10.58 -48.80
C GLU A 100 -23.90 9.68 -49.88
N THR A 101 -23.90 10.18 -51.12
CA THR A 101 -24.38 9.45 -52.29
C THR A 101 -23.25 8.96 -53.16
N ASN A 102 -23.44 7.78 -53.76
CA ASN A 102 -22.59 7.31 -54.86
C ASN A 102 -22.97 8.01 -56.18
N SER A 103 -22.25 7.72 -57.26
CA SER A 103 -22.50 8.35 -58.56
C SER A 103 -23.81 7.93 -59.26
N ASN A 104 -24.55 6.96 -58.70
CA ASN A 104 -25.93 6.62 -59.09
C ASN A 104 -27.00 7.32 -58.23
N GLY A 105 -26.59 8.24 -57.35
CA GLY A 105 -27.48 8.95 -56.44
C GLY A 105 -27.97 8.10 -55.27
N GLN A 106 -27.41 6.91 -55.05
CA GLN A 106 -27.81 6.03 -53.95
C GLN A 106 -27.09 6.46 -52.66
N GLN A 107 -27.83 6.64 -51.57
CA GLN A 107 -27.32 7.05 -50.26
C GLN A 107 -26.79 5.88 -49.45
N LEU A 108 -25.66 6.06 -48.76
CA LEU A 108 -25.07 5.07 -47.85
C LEU A 108 -25.68 5.16 -46.44
N LYS A 109 -26.07 4.01 -45.90
CA LYS A 109 -26.45 3.85 -44.48
C LYS A 109 -26.02 2.49 -43.96
N ALA A 110 -25.91 2.34 -42.64
CA ALA A 110 -25.70 1.06 -42.00
C ALA A 110 -26.82 0.73 -41.01
N LEU A 111 -27.06 -0.56 -40.83
CA LEU A 111 -28.07 -1.12 -39.94
C LEU A 111 -27.37 -2.10 -39.00
N LEU A 112 -27.43 -1.85 -37.70
CA LEU A 112 -26.91 -2.76 -36.68
C LEU A 112 -28.08 -3.45 -35.97
N ILE A 113 -28.09 -4.78 -35.99
CA ILE A 113 -29.04 -5.63 -35.25
C ILE A 113 -28.28 -6.48 -34.25
N ARG A 114 -29.00 -7.11 -33.31
CA ARG A 114 -28.45 -8.25 -32.58
C ARG A 114 -28.41 -9.46 -33.50
N ASN A 115 -27.34 -10.25 -33.45
CA ASN A 115 -27.25 -11.47 -34.22
C ASN A 115 -28.38 -12.43 -33.80
N ALA A 116 -29.00 -13.11 -34.77
CA ALA A 116 -30.19 -13.92 -34.52
C ALA A 116 -29.89 -15.21 -33.74
N GLN A 117 -28.68 -15.76 -33.90
CA GLN A 117 -28.20 -16.94 -33.20
C GLN A 117 -27.57 -16.58 -31.84
N HIS A 118 -26.94 -15.41 -31.78
CA HIS A 118 -26.17 -14.91 -30.66
C HIS A 118 -26.59 -13.47 -30.31
N ALA A 119 -27.69 -13.32 -29.56
CA ALA A 119 -28.28 -12.02 -29.27
C ALA A 119 -27.42 -11.11 -28.37
N GLU A 120 -26.31 -11.63 -27.85
CA GLU A 120 -25.26 -10.97 -27.09
C GLU A 120 -24.23 -10.22 -27.96
N VAL A 121 -24.23 -10.43 -29.28
CA VAL A 121 -23.35 -9.74 -30.24
C VAL A 121 -24.13 -9.00 -31.32
N LEU A 122 -23.57 -7.90 -31.81
CA LEU A 122 -24.13 -7.15 -32.94
C LEU A 122 -23.75 -7.79 -34.28
N GLN A 123 -24.63 -7.66 -35.26
CA GLN A 123 -24.35 -7.90 -36.67
C GLN A 123 -24.75 -6.65 -37.46
N GLY A 124 -23.97 -6.28 -38.47
CA GLY A 124 -24.19 -5.06 -39.24
C GLY A 124 -24.42 -5.32 -40.71
N LEU A 125 -25.20 -4.45 -41.36
CA LEU A 125 -25.34 -4.42 -42.81
C LEU A 125 -25.25 -2.97 -43.29
N VAL A 126 -24.20 -2.67 -44.04
CA VAL A 126 -24.08 -1.41 -44.81
C VAL A 126 -24.82 -1.61 -46.12
N ILE A 127 -25.69 -0.68 -46.50
CA ILE A 127 -26.39 -0.72 -47.78
C ILE A 127 -26.43 0.65 -48.44
N THR A 128 -26.59 0.66 -49.76
CA THR A 128 -27.07 1.85 -50.46
C THR A 128 -28.58 1.82 -50.63
N THR A 129 -29.24 2.99 -50.62
CA THR A 129 -30.70 3.13 -50.84
C THR A 129 -31.05 4.35 -51.67
N GLY A 130 -32.20 4.33 -52.37
CA GLY A 130 -32.65 5.44 -53.25
C GLY A 130 -31.79 5.58 -54.53
N GLY A 131 -32.05 6.60 -55.34
CA GLY A 131 -31.31 6.78 -56.60
C GLY A 131 -31.62 5.71 -57.66
N GLN A 132 -30.74 5.57 -58.66
CA GLN A 132 -30.95 4.67 -59.80
C GLN A 132 -30.32 3.29 -59.57
N PRO A 133 -30.98 2.19 -60.02
CA PRO A 133 -30.48 0.83 -59.84
C PRO A 133 -29.16 0.62 -60.61
N LEU A 134 -28.18 -0.01 -59.96
CA LEU A 134 -26.93 -0.41 -60.60
C LEU A 134 -27.14 -1.65 -61.47
N PRO A 135 -26.56 -1.73 -62.68
CA PRO A 135 -26.64 -2.92 -63.52
C PRO A 135 -25.90 -4.09 -62.85
N TYR A 136 -26.33 -5.31 -63.12
CA TYR A 136 -25.79 -6.50 -62.44
C TYR A 136 -24.27 -6.68 -62.59
N LYS A 137 -23.70 -6.30 -63.75
CA LYS A 137 -22.22 -6.29 -63.96
C LYS A 137 -21.51 -5.36 -62.97
N ALA A 138 -22.09 -4.19 -62.69
CA ALA A 138 -21.56 -3.24 -61.72
C ALA A 138 -21.59 -3.81 -60.30
N LEU A 139 -22.75 -4.35 -59.90
CA LEU A 139 -22.93 -4.94 -58.57
C LEU A 139 -21.86 -6.00 -58.30
N ARG A 140 -21.67 -6.94 -59.22
CA ARG A 140 -20.66 -7.99 -59.06
C ARG A 140 -19.24 -7.44 -58.91
N GLN A 141 -18.87 -6.45 -59.71
CA GLN A 141 -17.53 -5.85 -59.65
C GLN A 141 -17.33 -5.09 -58.34
N ILE A 142 -18.27 -4.24 -57.96
CA ILE A 142 -18.19 -3.44 -56.72
C ILE A 142 -18.09 -4.35 -55.49
N SER A 143 -18.90 -5.43 -55.43
CA SER A 143 -18.85 -6.38 -54.32
C SER A 143 -17.49 -7.10 -54.22
N LEU A 144 -16.81 -7.35 -55.33
CA LEU A 144 -15.46 -7.93 -55.34
C LEU A 144 -14.38 -6.92 -54.92
N ASP A 145 -14.58 -5.63 -55.24
CA ASP A 145 -13.61 -4.56 -54.94
C ASP A 145 -13.77 -3.99 -53.51
N ILE A 146 -14.80 -4.39 -52.77
CA ILE A 146 -14.98 -4.05 -51.35
C ILE A 146 -14.00 -4.87 -50.50
N SER A 147 -13.22 -4.17 -49.68
CA SER A 147 -12.12 -4.74 -48.88
C SER A 147 -12.29 -4.53 -47.37
N VAL A 148 -13.29 -3.75 -46.94
CA VAL A 148 -13.64 -3.54 -45.54
C VAL A 148 -15.04 -4.11 -45.32
N GLY A 149 -15.15 -5.14 -44.49
CA GLY A 149 -16.33 -5.98 -44.38
C GLY A 149 -16.51 -6.98 -45.53
N LEU A 150 -17.61 -7.73 -45.52
CA LEU A 150 -17.90 -8.74 -46.54
C LEU A 150 -18.75 -8.12 -47.66
N GLY A 151 -18.13 -7.83 -48.81
CA GLY A 151 -18.80 -7.18 -49.94
C GLY A 151 -19.92 -8.01 -50.59
N GLY A 152 -20.99 -7.34 -50.99
CA GLY A 152 -22.20 -7.94 -51.56
C GLY A 152 -23.10 -6.93 -52.29
N TYR A 153 -24.29 -7.37 -52.69
CA TYR A 153 -25.25 -6.59 -53.47
C TYR A 153 -26.68 -7.04 -53.22
N ILE A 154 -27.65 -6.20 -53.61
CA ILE A 154 -29.09 -6.47 -53.56
C ILE A 154 -29.61 -6.42 -55.00
N ARG A 155 -30.05 -7.57 -55.53
CA ARG A 155 -30.54 -7.67 -56.91
C ARG A 155 -32.07 -7.62 -57.02
N ASP A 156 -32.75 -8.24 -56.06
CA ASP A 156 -34.19 -8.54 -56.07
C ASP A 156 -35.00 -7.68 -55.09
N GLY A 157 -34.32 -6.75 -54.39
CA GLY A 157 -34.91 -5.87 -53.37
C GLY A 157 -35.25 -6.55 -52.05
N ARG A 158 -35.00 -7.86 -51.93
CA ARG A 158 -35.39 -8.68 -50.77
C ARG A 158 -34.19 -9.29 -50.06
N THR A 159 -33.12 -9.56 -50.79
CA THR A 159 -32.00 -10.35 -50.32
C THR A 159 -30.69 -9.62 -50.60
N ALA A 160 -29.82 -9.54 -49.59
CA ALA A 160 -28.43 -9.16 -49.80
C ALA A 160 -27.60 -10.43 -50.02
N THR A 161 -26.83 -10.45 -51.10
CA THR A 161 -26.01 -11.58 -51.53
C THR A 161 -24.55 -11.16 -51.64
N GLY A 162 -23.67 -11.93 -51.02
CA GLY A 162 -22.24 -11.71 -51.05
C GLY A 162 -21.61 -11.90 -52.43
N ALA A 163 -20.42 -11.33 -52.62
CA ALA A 163 -19.60 -11.61 -53.79
C ALA A 163 -19.44 -13.13 -53.98
N MET A 164 -19.59 -13.60 -55.22
CA MET A 164 -19.56 -15.03 -55.58
C MET A 164 -20.58 -15.93 -54.82
N ASN A 165 -21.67 -15.36 -54.29
CA ASN A 165 -22.67 -16.07 -53.48
C ASN A 165 -22.08 -16.66 -52.17
N SER A 166 -21.02 -16.06 -51.64
CA SER A 166 -20.34 -16.50 -50.40
C SER A 166 -21.20 -16.41 -49.14
N TRP A 167 -22.21 -15.55 -49.13
CA TRP A 167 -23.19 -15.41 -48.06
C TRP A 167 -24.51 -14.87 -48.61
N THR A 168 -25.59 -15.05 -47.85
CA THR A 168 -26.88 -14.44 -48.14
C THR A 168 -27.60 -14.10 -46.85
N VAL A 169 -28.23 -12.93 -46.79
CA VAL A 169 -29.09 -12.53 -45.67
C VAL A 169 -30.38 -11.88 -46.18
N PRO A 170 -31.55 -12.22 -45.61
CA PRO A 170 -32.79 -11.51 -45.89
C PRO A 170 -32.70 -10.08 -45.37
N LEU A 171 -33.10 -9.09 -46.20
CA LEU A 171 -33.13 -7.69 -45.76
C LEU A 171 -34.16 -7.46 -44.64
N ALA A 172 -35.23 -8.25 -44.64
CA ALA A 172 -36.24 -8.23 -43.59
C ALA A 172 -35.66 -8.53 -42.20
N SER A 173 -34.59 -9.35 -42.09
CA SER A 173 -33.90 -9.61 -40.82
C SER A 173 -33.23 -8.37 -40.25
N PHE A 174 -32.85 -7.41 -41.11
CA PHE A 174 -32.33 -6.10 -40.72
C PHE A 174 -33.44 -5.04 -40.64
N GLY A 175 -34.72 -5.43 -40.63
CA GLY A 175 -35.86 -4.50 -40.53
C GLY A 175 -35.97 -3.54 -41.71
N THR A 176 -35.46 -3.90 -42.89
CA THR A 176 -35.48 -3.06 -44.10
C THR A 176 -35.96 -3.84 -45.32
N SER A 177 -36.48 -3.13 -46.31
CA SER A 177 -36.58 -3.61 -47.70
C SER A 177 -35.56 -2.85 -48.55
N GLY A 178 -35.00 -3.50 -49.56
CA GLY A 178 -34.06 -2.90 -50.49
C GLY A 178 -34.75 -2.49 -51.78
N GLY A 179 -34.23 -1.47 -52.47
CA GLY A 179 -34.47 -1.35 -53.90
C GLY A 179 -33.74 -2.46 -54.67
N ASN A 180 -34.06 -2.62 -55.95
CA ASN A 180 -33.25 -3.46 -56.84
C ASN A 180 -31.95 -2.71 -57.20
N GLY A 181 -30.83 -3.42 -57.31
CA GLY A 181 -29.59 -2.86 -57.83
C GLY A 181 -28.81 -1.99 -56.84
N HIS A 182 -28.63 -2.46 -55.60
CA HIS A 182 -27.91 -1.74 -54.55
C HIS A 182 -26.67 -2.49 -54.05
N ILE A 183 -25.74 -1.75 -53.45
CA ILE A 183 -24.53 -2.30 -52.81
C ILE A 183 -24.91 -2.74 -51.39
N ALA A 184 -24.34 -3.85 -50.94
CA ALA A 184 -24.45 -4.30 -49.56
C ALA A 184 -23.07 -4.71 -49.02
N VAL A 185 -22.81 -4.52 -47.73
CA VAL A 185 -21.63 -5.04 -47.04
C VAL A 185 -22.08 -5.61 -45.70
N LEU A 186 -21.81 -6.89 -45.49
CA LEU A 186 -22.09 -7.54 -44.22
C LEU A 186 -20.90 -7.32 -43.26
N LEU A 187 -21.22 -6.84 -42.06
CA LEU A 187 -20.29 -6.74 -40.94
C LEU A 187 -20.60 -7.90 -40.00
N SER A 188 -19.65 -8.84 -39.88
CA SER A 188 -19.84 -10.01 -39.02
C SER A 188 -19.79 -9.60 -37.54
N PRO A 189 -20.33 -10.44 -36.64
CA PRO A 189 -20.17 -10.22 -35.20
C PRO A 189 -18.71 -10.10 -34.76
N GLU A 190 -17.81 -10.86 -35.38
CA GLU A 190 -16.36 -10.77 -35.12
C GLU A 190 -15.80 -9.41 -35.52
N THR A 191 -16.15 -8.87 -36.69
CA THR A 191 -15.70 -7.54 -37.11
C THR A 191 -16.16 -6.45 -36.15
N LEU A 192 -17.42 -6.49 -35.73
CA LEU A 192 -17.99 -5.50 -34.82
C LEU A 192 -17.52 -5.65 -33.37
N THR A 193 -17.22 -6.87 -32.94
CA THR A 193 -16.68 -7.16 -31.60
C THR A 193 -15.18 -6.84 -31.54
N GLY A 194 -14.41 -7.18 -32.59
CA GLY A 194 -13.00 -6.81 -32.69
C GLY A 194 -12.80 -5.28 -32.72
N ALA A 195 -13.72 -4.53 -33.34
CA ALA A 195 -13.72 -3.06 -33.28
C ALA A 195 -13.90 -2.49 -31.85
N ARG A 196 -14.33 -3.31 -30.87
CA ARG A 196 -14.35 -2.97 -29.44
C ARG A 196 -12.99 -3.23 -28.76
N GLU A 197 -12.22 -4.22 -29.24
CA GLU A 197 -11.05 -4.76 -28.54
C GLU A 197 -9.80 -3.85 -28.53
N ASP A 198 -9.89 -2.65 -29.10
CA ASP A 198 -8.80 -1.67 -29.16
C ASP A 198 -8.66 -0.76 -27.93
N SER A 199 -8.92 -1.23 -26.69
CA SER A 199 -8.70 -0.33 -25.53
C SER A 199 -8.11 -0.89 -24.23
N ASP A 200 -8.05 -2.21 -24.01
CA ASP A 200 -7.53 -2.73 -22.74
C ASP A 200 -6.08 -3.24 -22.84
N ARG A 201 -5.17 -2.35 -23.24
CA ARG A 201 -3.73 -2.66 -23.32
C ARG A 201 -2.92 -1.52 -22.73
N LEU A 202 -2.15 -1.82 -21.68
CA LEU A 202 -1.07 -0.96 -21.23
C LEU A 202 0.16 -1.19 -22.10
N TYR A 203 0.28 -0.44 -23.19
CA TYR A 203 1.43 -0.49 -24.10
C TYR A 203 2.35 0.70 -23.86
N ARG A 204 3.56 0.45 -23.35
CA ARG A 204 4.51 1.52 -22.96
C ARG A 204 5.91 1.17 -23.43
N PHE A 205 6.46 2.01 -24.31
CA PHE A 205 7.87 2.04 -24.68
C PHE A 205 8.38 3.47 -24.50
N GLN A 206 9.66 3.61 -24.19
CA GLN A 206 10.28 4.91 -24.09
C GLN A 206 10.28 5.62 -25.46
N VAL A 207 9.76 6.84 -25.50
CA VAL A 207 9.86 7.73 -26.66
C VAL A 207 10.94 8.78 -26.38
N ASN A 208 12.07 8.67 -27.07
CA ASN A 208 13.22 9.55 -26.87
C ASN A 208 12.89 11.01 -27.27
N GLY A 209 13.33 11.97 -26.45
CA GLY A 209 13.10 13.40 -26.68
C GLY A 209 11.65 13.88 -26.46
N ARG A 210 10.73 12.98 -26.03
CA ARG A 210 9.31 13.30 -25.82
C ARG A 210 8.85 12.88 -24.41
N PRO A 211 9.29 13.57 -23.34
CA PRO A 211 9.01 13.17 -21.95
C PRO A 211 7.53 13.16 -21.60
N GLU A 212 6.71 13.98 -22.25
CA GLU A 212 5.26 14.00 -22.09
C GLU A 212 4.60 12.68 -22.49
N LEU A 213 5.14 12.00 -23.52
CA LEU A 213 4.64 10.68 -23.94
C LEU A 213 5.07 9.57 -22.99
N ASN A 214 6.10 9.82 -22.18
CA ASN A 214 6.58 8.90 -21.15
C ASN A 214 5.95 9.16 -19.77
N LYS A 215 5.01 10.12 -19.65
CA LYS A 215 4.32 10.45 -18.39
C LYS A 215 2.88 9.91 -18.40
N MET A 216 2.36 9.57 -17.23
CA MET A 216 0.93 9.28 -17.03
C MET A 216 0.21 10.55 -16.59
N HIS A 217 -0.97 10.82 -17.15
CA HIS A 217 -1.81 11.98 -16.80
C HIS A 217 -2.95 11.64 -15.83
N THR A 218 -3.07 10.36 -15.47
CA THR A 218 -4.03 9.83 -14.51
C THR A 218 -3.39 8.66 -13.75
N SER A 219 -4.00 8.23 -12.65
CA SER A 219 -3.63 7.01 -11.94
C SER A 219 -3.90 5.77 -12.80
N ILE A 220 -3.07 4.74 -12.65
CA ILE A 220 -3.40 3.38 -13.09
C ILE A 220 -4.05 2.67 -11.90
N ASP A 221 -5.26 2.16 -12.11
CA ASP A 221 -5.88 1.19 -11.22
C ASP A 221 -5.51 -0.21 -11.72
N MET A 222 -4.92 -1.03 -10.85
CA MET A 222 -4.53 -2.40 -11.18
C MET A 222 -5.68 -3.40 -10.95
N GLY A 223 -6.82 -3.00 -10.39
CA GLY A 223 -7.96 -3.88 -10.14
C GLY A 223 -7.66 -5.05 -9.21
N GLY A 224 -6.70 -4.89 -8.30
CA GLY A 224 -6.21 -5.95 -7.42
C GLY A 224 -5.16 -6.90 -8.04
N ASN A 225 -4.66 -6.60 -9.24
CA ASN A 225 -3.60 -7.37 -9.89
C ASN A 225 -2.19 -6.92 -9.46
N ASP A 226 -1.22 -7.80 -9.69
CA ASP A 226 0.18 -7.60 -9.31
C ASP A 226 0.96 -6.68 -10.26
N LEU A 227 1.99 -6.05 -9.71
CA LEU A 227 3.08 -5.44 -10.47
C LEU A 227 4.37 -6.22 -10.20
N ASN A 228 4.79 -7.05 -11.15
CA ASN A 228 5.93 -7.94 -10.99
C ASN A 228 7.23 -7.35 -11.55
N SER A 229 8.35 -7.64 -10.90
CA SER A 229 9.71 -7.29 -11.36
C SER A 229 9.96 -5.79 -11.62
N ILE A 230 9.35 -4.91 -10.83
CA ILE A 230 9.64 -3.47 -10.89
C ILE A 230 11.07 -3.21 -10.37
N GLY A 231 11.84 -2.39 -11.09
CA GLY A 231 13.17 -1.97 -10.63
C GLY A 231 13.10 -0.97 -9.47
N VAL A 232 12.45 0.18 -9.67
CA VAL A 232 12.33 1.26 -8.65
C VAL A 232 10.95 1.90 -8.71
N VAL A 233 10.35 2.16 -7.54
CA VAL A 233 9.14 2.98 -7.38
C VAL A 233 9.50 4.25 -6.61
N ASN A 234 9.43 5.40 -7.28
CA ASN A 234 9.61 6.71 -6.64
C ASN A 234 8.23 7.37 -6.45
N GLY A 235 7.66 7.22 -5.25
CA GLY A 235 6.36 7.77 -4.88
C GLY A 235 6.45 8.78 -3.74
N LYS A 236 5.46 9.68 -3.65
CA LYS A 236 5.33 10.60 -2.50
C LYS A 236 4.73 9.93 -1.27
N TYR A 237 3.85 8.95 -1.49
CA TYR A 237 3.17 8.18 -0.46
C TYR A 237 3.11 6.70 -0.88
N GLY A 238 3.18 5.80 0.10
CA GLY A 238 2.87 4.38 -0.06
C GLY A 238 1.80 4.00 0.95
N ASN A 239 0.72 3.36 0.49
CA ASN A 239 -0.33 2.83 1.35
C ASN A 239 -0.46 1.33 1.09
N PHE A 240 -0.10 0.52 2.07
CA PHE A 240 -0.11 -0.94 1.97
C PHE A 240 -1.15 -1.48 2.94
N ASP A 241 -2.11 -2.26 2.43
CA ASP A 241 -3.25 -2.75 3.23
C ASP A 241 -2.85 -3.85 4.22
N VAL A 242 -1.97 -4.77 3.80
CA VAL A 242 -1.62 -5.97 4.56
C VAL A 242 -0.22 -5.89 5.16
N SER A 243 0.81 -5.86 4.32
CA SER A 243 2.20 -5.96 4.78
C SER A 243 3.20 -5.38 3.81
N VAL A 244 4.34 -4.95 4.34
CA VAL A 244 5.56 -4.66 3.59
C VAL A 244 6.59 -5.74 3.92
N VAL A 245 7.02 -6.50 2.92
CA VAL A 245 8.05 -7.54 3.06
C VAL A 245 9.31 -7.07 2.34
N SER A 246 10.42 -6.98 3.07
CA SER A 246 11.73 -6.61 2.51
C SER A 246 12.77 -7.64 2.94
N ASN A 247 13.53 -8.14 1.97
CA ASN A 247 14.72 -8.98 2.22
C ASN A 247 15.98 -8.13 2.50
N GLY A 248 15.88 -6.81 2.34
CA GLY A 248 16.94 -5.85 2.63
C GLY A 248 16.55 -4.86 3.74
N PRO A 249 17.42 -3.87 4.03
CA PRO A 249 17.13 -2.84 5.02
C PRO A 249 15.93 -1.98 4.62
N VAL A 250 15.22 -1.48 5.62
CA VAL A 250 14.18 -0.46 5.47
C VAL A 250 14.67 0.81 6.14
N THR A 251 14.88 1.86 5.35
CA THR A 251 15.31 3.18 5.86
C THR A 251 14.12 4.13 5.91
N ALA A 252 13.73 4.54 7.11
CA ALA A 252 12.70 5.54 7.33
C ALA A 252 13.33 6.89 7.70
N GLY A 253 12.96 7.97 7.00
CA GLY A 253 13.44 9.32 7.31
C GLY A 253 12.72 10.01 8.48
N GLY A 254 11.72 9.34 9.07
CA GLY A 254 10.94 9.85 10.21
C GLY A 254 10.56 8.71 11.16
N ASP A 255 9.59 8.95 12.04
CA ASP A 255 9.20 8.01 13.09
C ASP A 255 8.59 6.71 12.54
N ILE A 256 8.88 5.60 13.22
CA ILE A 256 8.19 4.32 13.03
C ILE A 256 7.13 4.20 14.12
N ARG A 257 5.85 4.23 13.74
CA ARG A 257 4.71 4.17 14.67
C ARG A 257 3.83 2.96 14.39
N SER A 258 3.52 2.22 15.46
CA SER A 258 2.46 1.21 15.47
C SER A 258 1.26 1.76 16.24
N THR A 259 0.05 1.61 15.68
CA THR A 259 -1.21 2.08 16.29
C THR A 259 -2.00 1.00 17.01
N GLY A 260 -1.64 -0.27 16.83
CA GLY A 260 -2.31 -1.41 17.49
C GLY A 260 -1.49 -2.70 17.59
N GLY A 261 -0.24 -2.71 17.08
CA GLY A 261 0.66 -3.85 17.13
C GLY A 261 1.98 -3.57 17.86
N TRP A 262 2.84 -4.58 17.92
CA TRP A 262 4.17 -4.48 18.53
C TRP A 262 5.23 -4.09 17.48
N ILE A 263 6.29 -3.40 17.92
CA ILE A 263 7.54 -3.34 17.16
C ILE A 263 8.38 -4.54 17.59
N ILE A 264 8.62 -5.46 16.66
CA ILE A 264 9.24 -6.75 16.95
C ILE A 264 10.61 -6.80 16.25
N SER A 265 11.65 -7.08 17.02
CA SER A 265 12.98 -7.44 16.50
C SER A 265 13.23 -8.95 16.65
N ARG A 266 14.12 -9.49 15.83
CA ARG A 266 14.53 -10.92 15.87
C ARG A 266 16.05 -11.02 15.72
N HIS A 267 16.59 -12.20 15.98
CA HIS A 267 18.00 -12.55 15.74
C HIS A 267 19.00 -11.65 16.47
N GLY A 268 18.70 -11.35 17.74
CA GLY A 268 19.62 -10.65 18.63
C GLY A 268 19.83 -9.17 18.33
N ARG A 269 18.94 -8.55 17.56
CA ARG A 269 18.93 -7.11 17.30
C ARG A 269 17.77 -6.43 18.02
N GLY A 270 17.81 -5.11 18.07
CA GLY A 270 16.79 -4.29 18.71
C GLY A 270 16.86 -2.87 18.20
N TRP A 271 16.64 -1.91 19.09
CA TRP A 271 16.80 -0.50 18.78
C TRP A 271 18.25 -0.06 18.96
N MET A 272 18.77 0.69 18.01
CA MET A 272 20.06 1.37 18.13
C MET A 272 19.99 2.77 17.56
N ASP A 273 20.76 3.66 18.16
CA ASP A 273 21.09 4.98 17.63
C ASP A 273 22.52 4.91 17.08
N GLU A 274 22.65 4.98 15.75
CA GLU A 274 23.93 4.86 15.05
C GLU A 274 24.89 6.00 15.42
N THR A 275 24.39 7.23 15.50
CA THR A 275 25.17 8.43 15.80
C THR A 275 25.79 8.38 17.20
N HIS A 276 25.04 7.87 18.19
CA HIS A 276 25.44 7.86 19.60
C HIS A 276 25.90 6.49 20.09
N GLY A 277 25.85 5.46 19.24
CA GLY A 277 26.21 4.08 19.56
C GLY A 277 25.43 3.48 20.75
N GLY A 278 24.25 4.00 21.06
CA GLY A 278 23.39 3.54 22.15
C GLY A 278 22.24 2.68 21.64
N GLY A 279 21.53 1.99 22.54
CA GLY A 279 20.46 1.09 22.10
C GLY A 279 20.02 0.11 23.17
N PHE A 280 19.00 -0.68 22.83
CA PHE A 280 18.59 -1.86 23.59
C PHE A 280 18.47 -3.06 22.65
N TYR A 281 19.05 -4.18 23.07
CA TYR A 281 19.03 -5.43 22.32
C TYR A 281 19.06 -6.62 23.31
N MET A 282 18.92 -7.84 22.80
CA MET A 282 18.92 -9.07 23.61
C MET A 282 19.79 -10.09 22.90
N THR A 283 20.62 -10.83 23.61
CA THR A 283 21.41 -11.95 23.05
C THR A 283 21.03 -13.30 23.64
N ASP A 284 20.25 -13.28 24.71
CA ASP A 284 19.70 -14.41 25.42
C ASP A 284 18.22 -14.15 25.76
N ASN A 285 17.62 -15.08 26.50
CA ASN A 285 16.21 -15.02 26.86
C ASN A 285 15.95 -14.37 28.24
N GLU A 286 17.00 -13.89 28.91
CA GLU A 286 16.95 -13.43 30.31
C GLU A 286 17.11 -11.91 30.42
N TRP A 287 18.00 -11.32 29.63
CA TRP A 287 18.45 -9.94 29.80
C TRP A 287 18.19 -9.05 28.59
N ILE A 288 17.68 -7.85 28.88
CA ILE A 288 17.78 -6.71 27.97
C ILE A 288 19.14 -6.06 28.22
N LEU A 289 19.94 -5.94 27.16
CA LEU A 289 21.26 -5.34 27.20
C LEU A 289 21.21 -3.92 26.64
N SER A 290 21.90 -3.01 27.32
CA SER A 290 22.22 -1.71 26.75
C SER A 290 23.37 -1.85 25.75
N LEU A 291 23.18 -1.35 24.53
CA LEU A 291 24.20 -1.42 23.49
C LEU A 291 25.47 -0.68 23.94
N ASN A 292 26.64 -1.29 23.69
CA ASN A 292 27.95 -0.77 24.10
C ASN A 292 28.09 -0.49 25.61
N ASN A 293 27.32 -1.20 26.45
CA ASN A 293 27.28 -0.98 27.90
C ASN A 293 26.95 0.47 28.29
N LYS A 294 26.15 1.15 27.48
CA LYS A 294 25.79 2.55 27.73
C LYS A 294 24.91 2.65 28.99
N SER A 295 25.21 3.58 29.88
CA SER A 295 24.41 3.80 31.09
C SER A 295 23.00 4.32 30.76
N ILE A 296 22.02 4.00 31.62
CA ILE A 296 20.65 4.51 31.52
C ILE A 296 20.50 5.69 32.48
N TYR A 297 20.17 6.86 31.94
CA TYR A 297 19.87 8.06 32.72
C TYR A 297 18.40 8.43 32.56
N THR A 298 17.70 8.63 33.68
CA THR A 298 16.29 9.07 33.71
C THR A 298 16.04 9.98 34.90
N GLY A 299 15.17 10.98 34.73
CA GLY A 299 14.65 11.78 35.84
C GLY A 299 13.50 11.11 36.60
N GLY A 300 12.98 9.99 36.07
CA GLY A 300 11.90 9.20 36.66
C GLY A 300 12.38 8.03 37.50
N GLN A 301 11.43 7.20 37.95
CA GLN A 301 11.73 5.97 38.68
C GLN A 301 12.09 4.82 37.73
N LEU A 302 13.13 4.06 38.09
CA LEU A 302 13.36 2.72 37.55
C LEU A 302 12.66 1.72 38.47
N LYS A 303 11.64 1.01 37.95
CA LYS A 303 10.87 0.01 38.70
C LYS A 303 11.14 -1.38 38.13
N GLY A 304 11.67 -2.27 38.96
CA GLY A 304 11.90 -3.68 38.64
C GLY A 304 11.65 -4.54 39.88
N GLY A 305 11.52 -5.86 39.70
CA GLY A 305 11.31 -6.78 40.83
C GLY A 305 12.50 -6.79 41.81
N SER A 306 13.72 -6.75 41.28
CA SER A 306 14.96 -6.63 42.04
C SER A 306 15.97 -5.77 41.29
N VAL A 307 16.84 -5.06 42.02
CA VAL A 307 17.99 -4.35 41.46
C VAL A 307 19.25 -5.01 42.01
N ARG A 308 20.06 -5.57 41.11
CA ARG A 308 21.38 -6.12 41.42
C ARG A 308 22.43 -5.27 40.72
N SER A 309 23.40 -4.78 41.48
CA SER A 309 24.60 -4.12 40.95
C SER A 309 25.77 -5.08 41.10
N ASP A 310 26.60 -5.20 40.06
CA ASP A 310 27.86 -5.96 40.15
C ASP A 310 28.95 -5.22 40.96
N SER A 311 28.67 -3.95 41.29
CA SER A 311 29.51 -3.11 42.14
C SER A 311 28.61 -2.30 43.08
N ASP A 312 28.99 -1.07 43.40
CA ASP A 312 28.28 -0.25 44.38
C ASP A 312 26.89 0.17 43.91
N LEU A 313 25.98 0.32 44.86
CA LEU A 313 24.71 1.04 44.67
C LEU A 313 24.85 2.40 45.33
N SER A 314 24.92 3.45 44.51
CA SER A 314 25.02 4.83 44.99
C SER A 314 23.70 5.58 44.80
N ALA A 315 23.24 6.26 45.85
CA ALA A 315 22.08 7.12 45.81
C ALA A 315 22.49 8.54 46.24
N GLY A 316 22.23 9.53 45.39
CA GLY A 316 22.41 10.94 45.75
C GLY A 316 21.39 11.44 46.79
N GLY A 317 20.33 10.66 47.03
CA GLY A 317 19.29 10.93 48.03
C GLY A 317 19.24 9.85 49.12
N VAL A 318 18.04 9.47 49.52
CA VAL A 318 17.80 8.46 50.57
C VAL A 318 17.45 7.09 49.97
N LEU A 319 18.00 6.02 50.56
CA LEU A 319 17.55 4.66 50.27
C LEU A 319 16.26 4.39 51.07
N LYS A 320 15.13 4.34 50.36
CA LYS A 320 13.82 4.01 50.96
C LYS A 320 13.62 2.50 50.92
N LEU A 321 13.49 1.91 52.11
CA LEU A 321 13.18 0.50 52.27
C LEU A 321 11.70 0.42 52.64
N ASP A 322 10.86 -0.16 51.78
CA ASP A 322 9.41 -0.20 52.02
C ASP A 322 8.99 -1.27 53.04
N LYS A 323 9.85 -2.28 53.25
CA LYS A 323 9.59 -3.39 54.15
C LYS A 323 10.07 -3.08 55.56
N THR A 324 9.11 -3.00 56.48
CA THR A 324 9.35 -3.01 57.93
C THR A 324 9.66 -4.42 58.43
N SER A 325 10.66 -4.54 59.29
CA SER A 325 11.08 -5.77 59.98
C SER A 325 11.16 -5.54 61.49
N TYR A 326 11.29 -6.61 62.27
CA TYR A 326 11.29 -6.54 63.74
C TYR A 326 12.55 -7.19 64.31
N ALA A 327 13.23 -6.50 65.23
CA ALA A 327 14.41 -7.03 65.90
C ALA A 327 14.12 -8.38 66.59
N GLY A 328 15.11 -9.28 66.57
CA GLY A 328 15.01 -10.64 67.13
C GLY A 328 14.24 -11.64 66.26
N THR A 329 13.55 -11.21 65.20
CA THR A 329 12.87 -12.11 64.26
C THR A 329 13.82 -12.64 63.19
N TRP A 330 13.43 -13.73 62.52
CA TRP A 330 14.21 -14.32 61.43
C TRP A 330 14.36 -13.35 60.25
N CYS A 331 15.55 -13.35 59.64
CA CYS A 331 15.85 -12.58 58.44
C CYS A 331 16.43 -13.49 57.35
N PRO A 332 16.16 -13.17 56.07
CA PRO A 332 16.40 -14.10 54.96
C PRO A 332 17.87 -14.29 54.60
N GLU A 333 18.69 -13.25 54.76
CA GLU A 333 20.08 -13.26 54.30
C GLU A 333 20.96 -12.42 55.21
N THR A 334 22.04 -13.01 55.72
CA THR A 334 23.02 -12.30 56.54
C THR A 334 23.62 -11.13 55.77
N GLY A 335 23.66 -9.95 56.39
CA GLY A 335 24.10 -8.70 55.75
C GLY A 335 22.95 -7.88 55.15
N ALA A 336 21.75 -8.44 55.01
CA ALA A 336 20.58 -7.66 54.57
C ALA A 336 20.30 -6.50 55.53
N ILE A 337 19.83 -5.38 54.96
CA ILE A 337 19.46 -4.17 55.70
C ILE A 337 17.95 -3.94 55.55
N SER A 338 17.30 -3.61 56.66
CA SER A 338 15.87 -3.26 56.74
C SER A 338 15.70 -2.16 57.80
N HIS A 339 14.46 -1.83 58.15
CA HIS A 339 14.13 -0.88 59.21
C HIS A 339 12.98 -1.39 60.07
N ASP A 340 12.88 -0.93 61.31
CA ASP A 340 11.71 -1.15 62.17
C ASP A 340 10.61 -0.11 61.94
N SER A 341 9.48 -0.24 62.64
CA SER A 341 8.33 0.67 62.49
C SER A 341 8.60 2.12 62.88
N SER A 342 9.70 2.39 63.60
CA SER A 342 10.16 3.74 63.94
C SER A 342 11.16 4.30 62.92
N GLY A 343 11.59 3.49 61.95
CA GLY A 343 12.62 3.85 60.97
C GLY A 343 14.05 3.52 61.41
N GLY A 344 14.24 2.84 62.55
CA GLY A 344 15.55 2.41 63.03
C GLY A 344 16.15 1.32 62.14
N ILE A 345 17.43 1.44 61.79
CA ILE A 345 18.11 0.49 60.91
C ILE A 345 18.26 -0.87 61.60
N LEU A 346 17.89 -1.92 60.87
CA LEU A 346 18.10 -3.31 61.24
C LEU A 346 19.10 -3.95 60.27
N SER A 347 20.05 -4.69 60.80
CA SER A 347 20.97 -5.52 60.03
C SER A 347 20.73 -6.99 60.35
N CYS A 348 20.61 -7.82 59.32
CA CYS A 348 20.48 -9.26 59.48
C CYS A 348 21.84 -9.85 59.87
N GLN A 349 21.94 -10.42 61.06
CA GLN A 349 23.15 -11.04 61.56
C GLN A 349 22.84 -12.45 62.05
N SER A 350 23.51 -13.45 61.49
CA SER A 350 23.33 -14.86 61.87
C SER A 350 21.85 -15.31 61.80
N GLY A 351 21.13 -14.88 60.76
CA GLY A 351 19.72 -15.25 60.53
C GLY A 351 18.70 -14.58 61.48
N ARG A 352 19.09 -13.51 62.17
CA ARG A 352 18.18 -12.66 62.98
C ARG A 352 18.38 -11.18 62.71
N TRP A 353 17.28 -10.41 62.66
CA TRP A 353 17.34 -8.95 62.62
C TRP A 353 17.90 -8.42 63.93
N LYS A 354 18.98 -7.64 63.86
CA LYS A 354 19.52 -6.93 65.02
C LYS A 354 19.43 -5.43 64.78
N SER A 355 19.02 -4.67 65.79
CA SER A 355 19.10 -3.23 65.71
C SER A 355 20.56 -2.78 65.89
N SER A 356 20.92 -1.71 65.21
CA SER A 356 22.19 -1.00 65.44
C SER A 356 22.14 -0.15 66.72
N ASP A 357 21.03 -0.16 67.45
CA ASP A 357 20.77 0.65 68.64
C ASP A 357 21.48 0.05 69.86
N ILE A 358 22.82 0.09 69.84
CA ILE A 358 23.62 0.10 71.07
C ILE A 358 23.39 1.47 71.67
N ARG A 359 22.25 1.69 72.37
CA ARG A 359 22.15 2.88 73.22
C ARG A 359 23.26 2.75 74.25
N ASP A 360 24.19 3.67 74.17
CA ASP A 360 25.38 3.85 75.00
C ASP A 360 24.96 3.80 76.48
N THR A 361 25.09 2.64 77.12
CA THR A 361 24.72 2.49 78.52
C THR A 361 25.81 3.17 79.35
N ARG A 362 25.48 4.32 79.94
CA ARG A 362 26.46 5.14 80.68
C ARG A 362 26.34 4.89 82.17
N THR A 363 27.47 4.77 82.86
CA THR A 363 27.48 4.66 84.32
C THR A 363 27.72 6.03 84.95
N ALA A 364 26.73 6.54 85.68
CA ALA A 364 26.86 7.74 86.50
C ALA A 364 27.26 7.34 87.93
N TRP A 365 28.16 8.10 88.54
CA TRP A 365 28.61 7.88 89.92
C TRP A 365 28.14 9.02 90.82
N GLY A 366 27.66 8.68 92.01
CA GLY A 366 27.26 9.64 93.03
C GLY A 366 28.44 10.16 93.85
N ASN A 367 28.15 11.05 94.80
CA ASN A 367 29.10 11.47 95.83
C ASN A 367 29.41 10.32 96.81
N THR A 368 30.54 10.37 97.50
CA THR A 368 30.80 9.46 98.64
C THR A 368 30.01 9.94 99.85
N ALA A 369 29.31 9.03 100.53
CA ALA A 369 28.59 9.28 101.77
C ALA A 369 29.20 8.43 102.90
N CYS A 370 29.45 9.03 104.07
CA CYS A 370 30.13 8.39 105.20
C CYS A 370 29.42 8.68 106.52
N TYR A 371 29.33 7.71 107.42
CA TYR A 371 28.90 7.97 108.80
C TYR A 371 29.91 8.86 109.56
N PRO A 372 29.48 9.77 110.46
CA PRO A 372 28.10 10.10 110.86
C PRO A 372 27.45 11.24 110.05
N SER A 373 27.66 11.29 108.73
CA SER A 373 27.01 12.29 107.88
C SER A 373 25.57 11.89 107.52
N PRO A 374 24.60 12.83 107.56
CA PRO A 374 23.25 12.60 107.06
C PRO A 374 23.16 12.69 105.52
N GLN A 375 24.26 13.01 104.82
CA GLN A 375 24.26 13.16 103.37
C GLN A 375 24.15 11.80 102.68
N GLU A 376 23.14 11.63 101.83
CA GLU A 376 23.02 10.45 100.97
C GLU A 376 24.04 10.47 99.82
N SER A 377 24.39 9.28 99.31
CA SER A 377 25.13 9.11 98.06
C SER A 377 24.13 8.99 96.92
N THR A 378 24.08 9.98 96.02
CA THR A 378 23.11 9.99 94.92
C THR A 378 23.80 10.08 93.57
N ALA A 379 23.53 9.12 92.69
CA ALA A 379 23.99 9.11 91.31
C ALA A 379 22.83 9.49 90.37
N PHE A 380 23.02 10.55 89.57
CA PHE A 380 22.02 11.01 88.60
C PHE A 380 22.41 10.65 87.18
N CYS A 381 21.45 10.13 86.42
CA CYS A 381 21.60 9.92 85.00
C CYS A 381 21.67 11.24 84.23
N PRO A 382 22.46 11.31 83.14
CA PRO A 382 22.47 12.48 82.26
C PRO A 382 21.06 12.85 81.78
N ALA A 383 20.82 14.15 81.58
CA ALA A 383 19.54 14.65 81.13
C ALA A 383 19.07 13.92 79.86
N GLY A 384 17.83 13.41 79.87
CA GLY A 384 17.25 12.64 78.77
C GLY A 384 17.47 11.12 78.82
N THR A 385 18.13 10.59 79.85
CA THR A 385 18.29 9.14 80.08
C THR A 385 17.61 8.68 81.36
N GLN A 386 17.25 7.39 81.44
CA GLN A 386 16.62 6.76 82.60
C GLN A 386 17.50 5.67 83.20
N VAL A 387 17.34 5.44 84.50
CA VAL A 387 18.00 4.34 85.21
C VAL A 387 17.48 3.00 84.68
N THR A 388 18.42 2.16 84.27
CA THR A 388 18.19 0.76 83.88
C THR A 388 18.76 -0.22 84.90
N GLY A 389 19.63 0.24 85.81
CA GLY A 389 20.14 -0.51 86.94
C GLY A 389 20.87 0.39 87.94
N CYS A 390 20.89 -0.03 89.21
CA CYS A 390 21.59 0.68 90.29
C CYS A 390 22.54 -0.27 91.00
N GLY A 391 23.64 0.26 91.53
CA GLY A 391 24.45 -0.43 92.53
C GLY A 391 25.17 0.52 93.46
N TYR A 392 25.89 -0.03 94.44
CA TYR A 392 26.75 0.74 95.32
C TYR A 392 28.05 -0.01 95.61
N VAL A 393 29.05 0.72 96.06
CA VAL A 393 30.33 0.18 96.51
C VAL A 393 30.64 0.68 97.92
N LEU A 394 31.13 -0.23 98.77
CA LEU A 394 31.73 0.12 100.06
C LEU A 394 33.11 0.73 99.79
N GLN A 395 33.31 2.00 100.14
CA GLN A 395 34.54 2.74 99.92
C GLN A 395 35.53 2.57 101.09
N SER A 396 35.03 2.51 102.32
CA SER A 396 35.82 2.26 103.51
C SER A 396 34.92 1.78 104.66
N PHE A 397 35.50 1.04 105.61
CA PHE A 397 34.80 0.47 106.78
C PHE A 397 35.76 0.40 107.96
N TRP A 398 35.32 0.85 109.13
CA TRP A 398 36.17 0.94 110.33
C TRP A 398 35.48 0.54 111.63
N GLY A 399 34.28 -0.03 111.57
CA GLY A 399 33.63 -0.64 112.72
C GLY A 399 32.10 -0.74 112.60
N GLY A 400 31.47 -1.50 113.49
CA GLY A 400 30.02 -1.73 113.46
C GLY A 400 29.59 -2.61 112.27
N THR A 401 28.57 -2.16 111.52
CA THR A 401 28.05 -2.86 110.33
C THR A 401 28.57 -2.22 109.04
N ASN A 402 28.68 -3.01 107.98
CA ASN A 402 29.13 -2.57 106.65
C ASN A 402 28.01 -2.62 105.59
N ALA A 403 26.76 -2.59 106.04
CA ALA A 403 25.58 -2.49 105.19
C ALA A 403 24.95 -1.09 105.34
N PRO A 404 24.51 -0.46 104.24
CA PRO A 404 23.77 0.80 104.33
C PRO A 404 22.38 0.57 104.92
N ASP A 405 21.79 1.60 105.53
CA ASP A 405 20.41 1.55 106.03
C ASP A 405 19.39 1.40 104.88
N SER A 406 19.62 2.08 103.75
CA SER A 406 18.72 1.99 102.60
C SER A 406 19.43 2.30 101.29
N PHE A 407 19.00 1.62 100.23
CA PHE A 407 19.43 1.85 98.85
C PHE A 407 18.23 1.69 97.92
N TYR A 408 17.93 2.71 97.11
CA TYR A 408 16.72 2.75 96.30
C TYR A 408 16.91 3.57 95.02
N PRO A 409 16.22 3.22 93.92
CA PRO A 409 16.10 4.11 92.76
C PRO A 409 15.21 5.31 93.10
N LEU A 410 15.49 6.47 92.51
CA LEU A 410 14.62 7.63 92.62
C LEU A 410 13.31 7.37 91.88
N ALA A 411 12.18 7.80 92.45
CA ALA A 411 10.84 7.50 91.93
C ALA A 411 10.59 8.04 90.51
N ASN A 412 11.29 9.10 90.10
CA ASN A 412 11.22 9.67 88.76
C ASN A 412 12.11 8.93 87.73
N GLY A 413 12.81 7.87 88.15
CA GLY A 413 13.69 7.08 87.29
C GLY A 413 14.98 7.78 86.85
N THR A 414 15.35 8.91 87.45
CA THR A 414 16.50 9.71 87.00
C THR A 414 17.80 9.43 87.76
N GLY A 415 17.79 8.57 88.77
CA GLY A 415 18.98 8.25 89.54
C GLY A 415 18.76 7.18 90.60
N CYS A 416 19.81 6.93 91.38
CA CYS A 416 19.79 6.00 92.50
C CYS A 416 20.38 6.68 93.73
N SER A 417 19.83 6.42 94.91
CA SER A 417 20.30 6.99 96.19
C SER A 417 20.55 5.91 97.24
N LEU A 418 21.48 6.20 98.14
CA LEU A 418 21.82 5.37 99.29
C LEU A 418 22.01 6.24 100.52
N SER A 419 21.36 5.84 101.61
CA SER A 419 21.57 6.40 102.94
C SER A 419 22.45 5.46 103.76
N VAL A 420 23.52 6.02 104.33
CA VAL A 420 24.45 5.25 105.19
C VAL A 420 23.76 4.87 106.50
N GLY A 421 22.89 5.72 107.04
CA GLY A 421 22.21 5.47 108.31
C GLY A 421 23.00 5.88 109.55
N GLY A 422 22.44 5.58 110.71
CA GLY A 422 22.94 6.05 112.02
C GLY A 422 23.90 5.09 112.74
N ALA A 423 24.19 3.92 112.17
CA ALA A 423 24.96 2.85 112.83
C ALA A 423 26.18 2.32 112.04
N PRO A 424 26.19 2.29 110.69
CA PRO A 424 27.34 1.74 109.95
C PRO A 424 28.54 2.68 110.01
N GLN A 425 29.70 2.25 110.55
CA GLN A 425 30.93 3.06 110.49
C GLN A 425 31.66 2.79 109.17
N ALA A 426 31.01 3.23 108.09
CA ALA A 426 31.39 2.96 106.71
C ALA A 426 31.17 4.18 105.80
N CYS A 427 31.85 4.19 104.66
CA CYS A 427 31.58 5.06 103.53
C CYS A 427 31.08 4.25 102.33
N PHE A 428 30.08 4.75 101.62
CA PHE A 428 29.54 4.15 100.41
C PHE A 428 29.50 5.14 99.25
N LYS A 429 29.48 4.61 98.03
CA LYS A 429 29.29 5.39 96.80
C LYS A 429 28.35 4.65 95.85
N VAL A 430 27.30 5.33 95.39
CA VAL A 430 26.30 4.77 94.47
C VAL A 430 26.72 4.96 93.02
N TRP A 431 26.31 4.03 92.17
CA TRP A 431 26.32 4.20 90.72
C TRP A 431 24.96 3.85 90.10
N ALA A 432 24.67 4.47 88.96
CA ALA A 432 23.47 4.24 88.16
C ALA A 432 23.86 3.94 86.71
N ALA A 433 23.33 2.87 86.12
CA ALA A 433 23.41 2.59 84.69
C ALA A 433 22.24 3.27 83.97
N CYS A 434 22.55 4.12 82.99
CA CYS A 434 21.64 5.06 82.37
C CYS A 434 21.50 4.77 80.87
N ARG A 435 20.26 4.80 80.35
CA ARG A 435 19.96 4.54 78.93
C ARG A 435 18.81 5.39 78.41
#